data_AF-A0A4R6V3H4-F1
#
_entry.id   AF-A0A4R6V3H4-F1
#
_cell.length_a   1.000
_cell.length_b   1.000
_cell.length_c   1.000
_cell.angle_alpha   90.00
_cell.angle_beta   90.00
_cell.angle_gamma   90.00
#
_symmetry.space_group_name_H-M   'P 1'
#
loop_
_entity.id
_entity.type
_entity.pdbx_description
1 polymer ?
#
loop_
_entity_poly.entity_id
_entity_poly.type
_entity_poly.pdbx_seq_one_letter_code
_entity_poly.pdbx_strand_id
1 'polypeptide(L)'
;MAEESRLSREDIDRAERLRVRTAAAGRWYSGYLVVVGLLSAALVVAVEAFFPDGPARLTACGVWFLVALAAGWWAETRQVRPRGATRFFTAAGVVWLVGYLLLVGPLVRWRFDDSLVAWSLASAALSLPFAAAALWMRGRNR
;
A
#
# COMPACT_ATOMS: atom_id res chain seq x y z
N MET A 1 -2.28 -11.68 -48.88
CA MET A 1 -3.05 -12.53 -47.95
C MET A 1 -2.21 -13.24 -46.89
N ALA A 2 -1.13 -13.97 -47.22
CA ALA A 2 -0.34 -14.68 -46.20
C ALA A 2 0.43 -13.78 -45.22
N GLU A 3 0.90 -12.62 -45.70
CA GLU A 3 1.68 -11.64 -44.91
C GLU A 3 0.81 -10.86 -43.92
N GLU A 4 -0.40 -10.49 -44.34
CA GLU A 4 -1.42 -9.81 -43.53
C GLU A 4 -1.91 -10.70 -42.36
N SER A 5 -2.01 -12.02 -42.59
CA SER A 5 -2.34 -13.00 -41.55
C SER A 5 -1.20 -13.20 -40.54
N ARG A 6 0.06 -13.04 -40.94
CA ARG A 6 1.23 -13.13 -40.05
C ARG A 6 1.34 -11.90 -39.14
N LEU A 7 1.20 -10.70 -39.70
CA LEU A 7 1.17 -9.45 -38.93
C LEU A 7 0.03 -9.45 -37.91
N SER A 8 -1.16 -9.93 -38.30
CA SER A 8 -2.29 -10.06 -37.38
C SER A 8 -2.01 -11.02 -36.22
N ARG A 9 -1.33 -12.15 -36.45
CA ARG A 9 -0.96 -13.10 -35.39
C ARG A 9 0.12 -12.54 -34.46
N GLU A 10 1.14 -11.86 -35.01
CA GLU A 10 2.19 -11.22 -34.21
C GLU A 10 1.64 -10.13 -33.30
N ASP A 11 0.69 -9.34 -33.78
CA ASP A 11 0.00 -8.30 -33.01
C ASP A 11 -0.88 -8.90 -31.90
N ILE A 12 -1.59 -10.00 -32.18
CA ILE A 12 -2.37 -10.73 -31.18
C ILE A 12 -1.46 -11.32 -30.10
N ASP A 13 -0.38 -12.00 -30.48
CA ASP A 13 0.60 -12.57 -29.54
C ASP A 13 1.28 -11.47 -28.71
N ARG A 14 1.53 -10.30 -29.29
CA ARG A 14 2.11 -9.16 -28.58
C ARG A 14 1.10 -8.56 -27.59
N ALA A 15 -0.16 -8.43 -27.99
CA ALA A 15 -1.24 -7.98 -27.13
C ALA A 15 -1.48 -8.94 -25.96
N GLU A 16 -1.44 -10.25 -26.20
CA GLU A 16 -1.59 -11.26 -25.17
C GLU A 16 -0.41 -11.28 -24.18
N ARG A 17 0.83 -11.20 -24.69
CA ARG A 17 2.03 -11.08 -23.85
C ARG A 17 1.99 -9.80 -22.99
N LEU A 18 1.51 -8.69 -23.53
CA LEU A 18 1.33 -7.45 -22.79
C LEU A 18 0.26 -7.61 -21.70
N ARG A 19 -0.90 -8.22 -22.02
CA ARG A 19 -1.97 -8.51 -21.05
C ARG A 19 -1.48 -9.37 -19.88
N VAL A 20 -0.76 -10.45 -20.18
CA VAL A 20 -0.20 -11.34 -19.15
C VAL A 20 0.78 -10.59 -18.24
N ARG A 21 1.68 -9.78 -18.83
CA ARG A 21 2.63 -8.95 -18.07
C ARG A 21 1.94 -7.90 -17.20
N THR A 22 0.92 -7.20 -17.71
CA THR A 22 0.17 -6.21 -16.94
C THR A 22 -0.62 -6.85 -15.81
N ALA A 23 -1.22 -8.02 -16.03
CA ALA A 23 -1.94 -8.76 -15.00
C ALA A 23 -1.00 -9.28 -13.89
N ALA A 24 0.18 -9.76 -14.27
CA ALA A 24 1.21 -10.19 -13.33
C ALA A 24 1.71 -9.03 -12.46
N ALA A 25 1.99 -7.88 -13.07
CA ALA A 25 2.39 -6.67 -12.34
C ALA A 25 1.29 -6.16 -11.40
N GLY A 26 0.02 -6.25 -11.83
CA GLY A 26 -1.15 -5.95 -11.00
C GLY A 26 -1.23 -6.82 -9.74
N ARG A 27 -1.03 -8.13 -9.89
CA ARG A 27 -1.04 -9.08 -8.75
C ARG A 27 0.12 -8.82 -7.79
N TRP A 28 1.33 -8.62 -8.32
CA TRP A 28 2.50 -8.31 -7.51
C TRP A 28 2.30 -7.03 -6.70
N TYR A 29 1.82 -5.97 -7.35
CA TYR A 29 1.62 -4.69 -6.71
C TYR A 29 0.48 -4.70 -5.67
N SER A 30 -0.59 -5.45 -5.93
CA SER A 30 -1.62 -5.72 -4.94
C SER A 30 -1.07 -6.44 -3.71
N GLY A 31 -0.18 -7.43 -3.90
CA GLY A 31 0.49 -8.11 -2.80
C GLY A 31 1.40 -7.17 -2.00
N TYR A 32 2.16 -6.33 -2.69
CA TYR A 32 3.01 -5.30 -2.06
C TYR A 32 2.20 -4.37 -1.15
N LEU A 33 1.05 -3.87 -1.61
CA LEU A 33 0.17 -3.02 -0.79
C LEU A 33 -0.35 -3.71 0.46
N VAL A 34 -0.71 -5.00 0.36
CA VAL A 34 -1.14 -5.79 1.52
C VAL A 34 0.00 -5.91 2.54
N VAL A 35 1.21 -6.23 2.09
CA VAL A 35 2.39 -6.32 2.96
C VAL A 35 2.67 -4.98 3.65
N VAL A 36 2.63 -3.86 2.91
CA VAL A 36 2.81 -2.52 3.49
C VAL A 36 1.72 -2.20 4.52
N GLY A 37 0.47 -2.56 4.26
CA GLY A 37 -0.62 -2.38 5.22
C GLY A 37 -0.44 -3.21 6.49
N LEU A 38 0.03 -4.45 6.38
CA LEU A 38 0.33 -5.31 7.53
C LEU A 38 1.50 -4.78 8.35
N LEU A 39 2.59 -4.37 7.69
CA LEU A 39 3.75 -3.78 8.37
C LEU A 39 3.39 -2.45 9.05
N SER A 40 2.51 -1.65 8.43
CA SER A 40 2.04 -0.40 9.02
C SER A 40 1.19 -0.63 10.28
N ALA A 41 0.33 -1.66 10.29
CA ALA A 41 -0.39 -2.05 11.50
C ALA A 41 0.56 -2.56 12.60
N ALA A 42 1.50 -3.43 12.24
CA ALA A 42 2.49 -3.95 13.17
C ALA A 42 3.34 -2.83 13.79
N LEU A 43 3.72 -1.82 12.98
CA LEU A 43 4.45 -0.66 13.46
C LEU A 43 3.66 0.14 14.48
N VAL A 44 2.38 0.42 14.24
CA VAL A 44 1.56 1.19 15.20
C VAL A 44 1.52 0.46 16.55
N VAL A 45 1.25 -0.85 16.54
CA VAL A 45 1.26 -1.66 17.77
C VAL A 45 2.64 -1.64 18.44
N ALA A 46 3.72 -1.80 17.68
CA ALA A 46 5.07 -1.78 18.22
C ALA A 46 5.45 -0.42 18.82
N VAL A 47 5.14 0.68 18.12
CA VAL A 47 5.47 2.03 18.58
C VAL A 47 4.70 2.38 19.84
N GLU A 48 3.42 2.03 19.92
CA GLU A 48 2.61 2.27 21.13
C GLU A 48 3.04 1.34 22.28
N ALA A 49 3.50 0.12 22.00
CA ALA A 49 4.01 -0.78 23.03
C ALA A 49 5.40 -0.40 23.59
N PHE A 50 6.31 0.10 22.74
CA PHE A 50 7.70 0.40 23.13
C PHE A 50 7.96 1.88 23.42
N PHE A 51 7.17 2.79 22.84
CA PHE A 51 7.31 4.23 22.97
C PHE A 51 5.94 4.88 23.24
N PRO A 52 5.30 4.54 24.37
CA PRO A 52 3.98 5.06 24.71
C PRO A 52 4.00 6.58 24.91
N ASP A 53 5.14 7.22 25.18
CA ASP A 53 5.20 8.67 25.31
C ASP A 53 6.37 9.31 24.56
N GLY A 54 6.14 10.54 24.09
CA GLY A 54 7.18 11.43 23.58
C GLY A 54 7.35 11.48 22.05
N PRO A 55 8.35 12.26 21.59
CA PRO A 55 8.56 12.56 20.17
C PRO A 55 9.06 11.36 19.36
N ALA A 56 9.62 10.33 20.02
CA ALA A 56 10.12 9.11 19.37
C ALA A 56 9.05 8.43 18.52
N ARG A 57 7.79 8.46 18.97
CA ARG A 57 6.64 7.95 18.23
C ARG A 57 6.42 8.66 16.89
N LEU A 58 6.42 10.00 16.91
CA LEU A 58 6.24 10.81 15.70
C LEU A 58 7.39 10.56 14.72
N THR A 59 8.61 10.46 15.24
CA THR A 59 9.79 10.12 14.45
C THR A 59 9.67 8.74 13.83
N ALA A 60 9.25 7.71 14.58
CA ALA A 60 9.09 6.35 14.06
C ALA A 60 8.04 6.28 12.94
N CYS A 61 6.88 6.91 13.12
CA CYS A 61 5.84 6.97 12.09
C CYS A 61 6.27 7.78 10.86
N GLY A 62 6.98 8.90 11.06
CA GLY A 62 7.53 9.70 9.98
C GLY A 62 8.60 8.97 9.18
N VAL A 63 9.55 8.31 9.86
CA VAL A 63 10.59 7.49 9.24
C VAL A 63 9.95 6.33 8.46
N TRP A 64 8.96 5.65 9.04
CA TRP A 64 8.24 4.60 8.32
C TRP A 64 7.56 5.11 7.06
N PHE A 65 6.89 6.26 7.12
CA PHE A 65 6.27 6.87 5.94
C PHE A 65 7.29 7.14 4.84
N LEU A 66 8.47 7.67 5.20
CA LEU A 66 9.57 7.89 4.25
C LEU A 66 10.12 6.58 3.68
N VAL A 67 10.29 5.54 4.51
CA VAL A 67 10.73 4.20 4.08
C VAL A 67 9.71 3.58 3.15
N ALA A 68 8.42 3.67 3.46
CA ALA A 68 7.33 3.17 2.63
C ALA A 68 7.31 3.90 1.28
N LEU A 69 7.48 5.23 1.26
CA LEU A 69 7.63 6.02 0.03
C LEU A 69 8.86 5.59 -0.78
N ALA A 70 10.02 5.47 -0.15
CA ALA A 70 11.26 5.05 -0.80
C ALA A 70 11.15 3.62 -1.36
N ALA A 71 10.52 2.71 -0.61
CA ALA A 71 10.24 1.35 -1.06
C ALA A 71 9.24 1.35 -2.23
N GLY A 72 8.24 2.23 -2.19
CA GLY A 72 7.29 2.42 -3.28
C GLY A 72 7.96 2.95 -4.54
N TRP A 73 8.92 3.87 -4.40
CA TRP A 73 9.72 4.38 -5.51
C TRP A 73 10.72 3.34 -6.03
N TRP A 74 11.41 2.62 -5.15
CA TRP A 74 12.27 1.51 -5.54
C TRP A 74 11.49 0.42 -6.30
N ALA A 75 10.27 0.11 -5.85
CA ALA A 75 9.36 -0.79 -6.55
C ALA A 75 9.00 -0.29 -7.96
N GLU A 76 8.93 1.04 -8.20
CA GLU A 76 8.73 1.61 -9.54
C GLU A 76 9.88 1.29 -10.50
N THR A 77 11.10 1.17 -10.00
CA THR A 77 12.28 0.89 -10.84
C THR A 77 12.38 -0.59 -11.26
N ARG A 78 11.64 -1.49 -10.60
CA ARG A 78 11.81 -2.95 -10.75
C ARG A 78 10.75 -3.61 -11.66
N GLN A 79 9.56 -3.03 -11.87
CA GLN A 79 8.51 -3.61 -12.72
C GLN A 79 7.56 -2.59 -13.41
N VAL A 80 6.86 -3.04 -14.47
CA VAL A 80 5.84 -2.26 -15.21
C VAL A 80 4.60 -2.05 -14.32
N ARG A 81 4.49 -0.89 -13.66
CA ARG A 81 3.38 -0.60 -12.75
C ARG A 81 2.04 -0.45 -13.50
N PRO A 82 0.91 -0.88 -12.93
CA PRO A 82 -0.40 -0.41 -13.41
C PRO A 82 -0.48 1.12 -13.30
N ARG A 83 -1.03 1.76 -14.34
CA ARG A 83 -1.17 3.23 -14.43
C ARG A 83 -1.83 3.79 -13.16
N GLY A 84 -1.19 4.79 -12.54
CA GLY A 84 -1.72 5.53 -11.39
C GLY A 84 -1.34 4.98 -10.01
N ALA A 85 -0.63 3.84 -9.93
CA ALA A 85 -0.31 3.19 -8.66
C ALA A 85 0.51 4.05 -7.69
N THR A 86 1.37 4.97 -8.17
CA THR A 86 2.08 5.95 -7.32
C THR A 86 1.09 6.85 -6.58
N ARG A 87 0.14 7.44 -7.31
CA ARG A 87 -0.85 8.36 -6.74
C ARG A 87 -1.69 7.68 -5.67
N PHE A 88 -2.10 6.44 -5.91
CA PHE A 88 -2.87 5.66 -4.92
C PHE A 88 -2.03 5.27 -3.70
N PHE A 89 -0.77 4.90 -3.88
CA PHE A 89 0.13 4.63 -2.75
C PHE A 89 0.35 5.85 -1.89
N THR A 90 0.67 6.98 -2.52
CA THR A 90 0.86 8.26 -1.83
C THR A 90 -0.41 8.68 -1.12
N ALA A 91 -1.58 8.59 -1.78
CA ALA A 91 -2.86 8.89 -1.15
C ALA A 91 -3.14 7.98 0.05
N ALA A 92 -2.94 6.66 -0.08
CA ALA A 92 -3.12 5.72 1.02
C ALA A 92 -2.16 6.01 2.19
N GLY A 93 -0.89 6.32 1.90
CA GLY A 93 0.09 6.71 2.91
C GLY A 93 -0.25 8.02 3.62
N VAL A 94 -0.73 9.02 2.88
CA VAL A 94 -1.20 10.29 3.46
C VAL A 94 -2.43 10.06 4.34
N VAL A 95 -3.42 9.30 3.87
CA VAL A 95 -4.60 8.94 4.67
C VAL A 95 -4.20 8.18 5.93
N TRP A 96 -3.26 7.24 5.83
CA TRP A 96 -2.73 6.51 6.98
C TRP A 96 -2.06 7.45 7.98
N LEU A 97 -1.16 8.33 7.52
CA LEU A 97 -0.42 9.24 8.37
C LEU A 97 -1.35 10.25 9.05
N VAL A 98 -2.25 10.88 8.30
CA VAL A 98 -3.22 11.84 8.82
C VAL A 98 -4.21 11.16 9.77
N GLY A 99 -4.69 9.98 9.43
CA GLY A 99 -5.57 9.19 10.30
C GLY A 99 -4.88 8.80 11.60
N TYR A 100 -3.60 8.44 11.54
CA TYR A 100 -2.82 8.17 12.74
C TYR A 100 -2.65 9.42 13.62
N LEU A 101 -2.23 10.54 13.02
CA LEU A 101 -1.94 11.77 13.76
C LEU A 101 -3.18 12.44 14.37
N LEU A 102 -4.32 12.42 13.65
CA LEU A 102 -5.51 13.18 14.03
C LEU A 102 -6.59 12.33 14.71
N LEU A 103 -6.68 11.05 14.38
CA LEU A 103 -7.74 10.17 14.90
C LEU A 103 -7.16 9.18 15.89
N VAL A 104 -6.30 8.26 15.44
CA VAL A 104 -5.93 7.10 16.26
C VAL A 104 -5.04 7.51 17.44
N GLY A 105 -3.99 8.29 17.22
CA GLY A 105 -3.11 8.76 18.29
C GLY A 105 -3.83 9.53 19.40
N PRO A 106 -4.65 10.56 19.08
CA PRO A 106 -5.37 11.33 20.09
C PRO A 106 -6.58 10.59 20.68
N LEU A 107 -7.42 9.97 19.84
CA LEU A 107 -8.74 9.48 20.24
C LEU A 107 -8.67 8.12 20.94
N VAL A 108 -7.76 7.23 20.51
CA VAL A 108 -7.55 5.96 21.21
C VAL A 108 -6.91 6.19 22.57
N ARG A 109 -5.94 7.10 22.68
CA ARG A 109 -5.37 7.48 23.99
C ARG A 109 -6.41 8.10 24.91
N TRP A 110 -7.15 9.09 24.42
CA TRP A 110 -8.09 9.81 25.28
C TRP A 110 -9.20 8.92 25.85
N ARG A 111 -9.54 7.83 25.15
CA ARG A 111 -10.64 6.94 25.55
C ARG A 111 -10.21 5.60 26.13
N PHE A 112 -9.07 5.08 25.71
CA PHE A 112 -8.64 3.71 25.97
C PHE A 112 -7.20 3.59 26.51
N ASP A 113 -6.52 4.71 26.75
CA ASP A 113 -5.18 4.80 27.35
C ASP A 113 -4.21 3.81 26.68
N ASP A 114 -3.80 2.75 27.39
CA ASP A 114 -2.84 1.74 26.93
C ASP A 114 -3.48 0.43 26.45
N SER A 115 -4.80 0.41 26.17
CA SER A 115 -5.47 -0.82 25.76
C SER A 115 -4.93 -1.35 24.43
N LEU A 116 -4.08 -2.39 24.50
CA LEU A 116 -3.51 -3.06 23.32
C LEU A 116 -4.57 -3.58 22.35
N VAL A 117 -5.75 -3.95 22.86
CA VAL A 117 -6.88 -4.38 22.02
C VAL A 117 -7.42 -3.21 21.20
N ALA A 118 -7.61 -2.04 21.81
CA ALA A 118 -8.06 -0.84 21.11
C ALA A 118 -7.02 -0.38 20.07
N TRP A 119 -5.73 -0.42 20.43
CA TRP A 119 -4.63 -0.12 19.51
C TRP A 119 -4.55 -1.09 18.35
N SER A 120 -4.76 -2.39 18.58
CA SER A 120 -4.76 -3.41 17.53
C SER A 120 -5.91 -3.20 16.54
N LEU A 121 -7.12 -2.90 17.04
CA LEU A 121 -8.29 -2.61 16.22
C LEU A 121 -8.11 -1.32 15.41
N ALA A 122 -7.59 -0.25 16.04
CA ALA A 122 -7.31 1.01 15.37
C ALA A 122 -6.22 0.88 14.30
N SER A 123 -5.19 0.09 14.58
CA SER A 123 -4.12 -0.25 13.63
C SER A 123 -4.68 -1.01 12.42
N ALA A 124 -5.55 -1.99 12.66
CA ALA A 124 -6.22 -2.73 11.58
C ALA A 124 -7.10 -1.80 10.71
N ALA A 125 -7.82 -0.87 11.33
CA ALA A 125 -8.62 0.12 10.61
C ALA A 125 -7.74 1.06 9.76
N LEU A 126 -6.59 1.49 10.29
CA LEU A 126 -5.64 2.31 9.54
C LEU A 126 -5.01 1.58 8.34
N SER A 127 -5.01 0.25 8.31
CA SER A 127 -4.53 -0.51 7.16
C SER A 127 -5.55 -0.59 6.01
N LEU A 128 -6.82 -0.21 6.24
CA LEU A 128 -7.88 -0.26 5.23
C LEU A 128 -7.60 0.55 3.95
N PRO A 129 -6.99 1.75 3.98
CA PRO A 129 -6.62 2.48 2.76
C PRO A 129 -5.69 1.69 1.84
N PHE A 130 -4.73 0.94 2.40
CA PHE A 130 -3.84 0.08 1.62
C PHE A 130 -4.58 -1.13 1.04
N ALA A 131 -5.47 -1.75 1.83
CA ALA A 131 -6.31 -2.84 1.36
C ALA A 131 -7.27 -2.39 0.25
N ALA A 132 -7.90 -1.23 0.40
CA ALA A 132 -8.77 -0.62 -0.60
C ALA A 132 -7.99 -0.32 -1.89
N ALA A 133 -6.78 0.26 -1.78
CA ALA A 133 -5.91 0.48 -2.93
C ALA A 133 -5.53 -0.84 -3.63
N ALA A 134 -5.27 -1.90 -2.87
CA ALA A 134 -4.95 -3.22 -3.42
C ALA A 134 -6.14 -3.83 -4.19
N LEU A 135 -7.33 -3.80 -3.60
CA LEU A 135 -8.56 -4.31 -4.22
C LEU A 135 -8.92 -3.53 -5.48
N TRP A 136 -8.82 -2.20 -5.43
CA TRP A 136 -9.13 -1.34 -6.58
C TRP A 136 -8.18 -1.62 -7.76
N MET A 137 -6.88 -1.78 -7.49
CA MET A 137 -5.90 -2.12 -8.54
C MET A 137 -6.09 -3.52 -9.11
N ARG A 138 -6.54 -4.46 -8.28
CA ARG A 138 -6.89 -5.81 -8.74
C ARG A 138 -8.15 -5.80 -9.62
N GLY A 139 -9.13 -4.94 -9.32
CA GLY A 139 -10.35 -4.77 -10.12
C GLY A 139 -10.12 -4.10 -11.48
N ARG A 140 -9.21 -3.13 -11.55
CA ARG A 140 -8.89 -2.40 -12.79
C ARG A 140 -8.08 -3.21 -13.81
N ASN A 141 -7.45 -4.30 -13.38
CA ASN A 141 -6.59 -5.17 -14.20
C ASN A 141 -7.25 -6.50 -14.59
N ARG A 142 -8.56 -6.67 -14.33
CA ARG A 142 -9.39 -7.76 -14.88
C ARG A 142 -10.08 -7.28 -16.15
#